data_AF-A0A6G0HT52-F1
#
_entry.id   AF-A0A6G0HT52-F1
#
_cell.length_a   1.000
_cell.length_b   1.000
_cell.length_c   1.000
_cell.angle_alpha   90.00
_cell.angle_beta   90.00
_cell.angle_gamma   90.00
#
_symmetry.space_group_name_H-M   'P 1'
#
loop_
_entity.id
_entity.type
_entity.pdbx_description
1 polymer ?
#
loop_
_entity_poly.entity_id
_entity_poly.type
_entity_poly.pdbx_seq_one_letter_code
_entity_poly.pdbx_strand_id
1 'polypeptide(L)'
;MVKMSLDPVQVMSGQVKELKVATSSNGDSRGSWEEKEEFDQDHLASPPSQNQHITTALPSLVHMEYTSKVTGRRARKVEGGVFFPKPENAVTVAVSSRVLFRTEREQKALETVNARLRELYPQSEELFDIVLVTYNHAHVGIRLINTINHHNLFIERFCMTGGSSPIGYLKAWHTNLYLSADSEKVREALAEGIAAATMFMPEKLTEVSESQLRVAFDGDAVLFSDESERIFKAHGLDKFFEHEKDNEDTLLDHGPLKGFLEALGKLQKKFYAKGQRLDCPIRTYLVTARSAASSGIRALKTLRAWGLEIDEALFLAGAPKGPMLEKIRPHIYFDDQMFHVEGAAEMGTIAAHVPYGIAQKHNPKQKTSVAK
;
A
#
# COMPACT_ATOMS: atom_id res chain seq x y z
N MET A 1 12.99 52.03 -1.21
CA MET A 1 11.70 51.77 -0.57
C MET A 1 10.63 51.81 -1.66
N VAL A 2 10.32 50.65 -2.24
CA VAL A 2 9.30 50.50 -3.30
C VAL A 2 8.39 49.37 -2.83
N LYS A 3 7.16 49.71 -2.45
CA LYS A 3 6.10 48.74 -2.16
C LYS A 3 5.60 48.21 -3.50
N MET A 4 5.93 46.96 -3.83
CA MET A 4 5.18 46.19 -4.82
C MET A 4 4.11 45.40 -4.07
N SER A 5 2.87 45.87 -4.19
CA SER A 5 1.66 45.18 -3.77
C SER A 5 1.34 44.13 -4.83
N LEU A 6 1.49 42.85 -4.50
CA LEU A 6 0.95 41.76 -5.31
C LEU A 6 -0.29 41.23 -4.61
N ASP A 7 -1.43 41.43 -5.27
CA ASP A 7 -2.76 40.99 -4.86
C ASP A 7 -2.92 39.48 -5.18
N PRO A 8 -3.19 38.57 -4.22
CA PRO A 8 -3.14 37.12 -4.48
C PRO A 8 -4.34 36.50 -5.22
N VAL A 9 -5.30 37.29 -5.71
CA VAL A 9 -6.63 36.75 -6.11
C VAL A 9 -6.75 36.36 -7.60
N GLN A 10 -5.67 36.35 -8.39
CA GLN A 10 -5.77 36.11 -9.84
C GLN A 10 -4.98 34.93 -10.44
N VAL A 11 -4.63 33.92 -9.64
CA VAL A 11 -4.01 32.67 -10.16
C VAL A 11 -4.91 31.46 -9.93
N MET A 12 -6.21 31.57 -10.17
CA MET A 12 -7.12 30.40 -10.25
C MET A 12 -8.32 30.68 -11.18
N SER A 13 -8.05 30.92 -12.46
CA SER A 13 -9.08 30.78 -13.51
C SER A 13 -8.42 30.59 -14.87
N GLY A 14 -8.34 29.33 -15.33
CA GLY A 14 -7.64 29.00 -16.58
C GLY A 14 -8.04 27.64 -17.15
N GLN A 15 -9.25 27.58 -17.73
CA GLN A 15 -9.66 26.75 -18.86
C GLN A 15 -9.71 25.21 -18.69
N VAL A 16 -10.90 24.73 -18.32
CA VAL A 16 -11.39 23.38 -18.63
C VAL A 16 -11.52 23.26 -20.15
N LYS A 17 -10.74 22.38 -20.78
CA LYS A 17 -11.02 21.88 -22.13
C LYS A 17 -11.80 20.58 -22.00
N GLU A 18 -13.06 20.60 -22.47
CA GLU A 18 -13.88 19.42 -22.68
C GLU A 18 -13.19 18.47 -23.67
N LEU A 19 -12.72 17.33 -23.17
CA LEU A 19 -12.38 16.17 -23.99
C LEU A 19 -13.56 15.20 -23.93
N LYS A 20 -14.16 14.98 -25.10
CA LYS A 20 -15.24 14.00 -25.32
C LYS A 20 -14.78 12.60 -24.88
N VAL A 21 -15.36 12.10 -23.80
CA VAL A 21 -15.22 10.71 -23.38
C VAL A 21 -16.16 9.85 -24.23
N ALA A 22 -15.58 8.89 -24.95
CA ALA A 22 -16.33 7.84 -25.60
C ALA A 22 -16.96 6.92 -24.55
N THR A 23 -18.28 6.75 -24.64
CA THR A 23 -19.08 5.85 -23.81
C THR A 23 -18.73 4.39 -24.11
N SER A 24 -18.10 3.67 -23.18
CA SER A 24 -18.09 2.21 -23.19
C SER A 24 -19.09 1.69 -22.15
N SER A 25 -20.14 1.08 -22.67
CA SER A 25 -21.26 0.48 -21.97
C SER A 25 -20.87 -0.78 -21.22
N ASN A 26 -21.45 -0.96 -20.03
CA ASN A 26 -21.57 -2.26 -19.35
C ASN A 26 -22.18 -3.29 -20.32
N GLY A 27 -21.47 -4.41 -20.52
CA GLY A 27 -21.93 -5.55 -21.28
C GLY A 27 -21.71 -6.83 -20.48
N ASP A 28 -22.73 -7.20 -19.71
CA ASP A 28 -22.88 -8.51 -19.08
C ASP A 28 -23.81 -9.32 -20.00
N SER A 29 -23.26 -10.21 -20.82
CA SER A 29 -24.05 -11.19 -21.59
C SER A 29 -23.21 -12.34 -22.13
N ARG A 30 -23.37 -13.48 -21.44
CA ARG A 30 -23.48 -14.87 -21.93
C ARG A 30 -23.26 -15.15 -23.43
N GLY A 31 -22.37 -16.11 -23.69
CA GLY A 31 -22.30 -16.96 -24.90
C GLY A 31 -21.16 -17.97 -24.72
N SER A 32 -21.45 -19.14 -24.14
CA SER A 32 -21.78 -20.40 -24.82
C SER A 32 -20.60 -21.02 -25.57
N TRP A 33 -19.95 -22.00 -24.95
CA TRP A 33 -19.29 -23.11 -25.64
C TRP A 33 -19.81 -24.39 -25.00
N GLU A 34 -20.61 -25.11 -25.78
CA GLU A 34 -21.36 -26.31 -25.42
C GLU A 34 -20.42 -27.48 -25.10
N GLU A 35 -20.68 -28.13 -23.95
CA GLU A 35 -20.29 -29.50 -23.70
C GLU A 35 -21.14 -30.42 -24.57
N LYS A 36 -20.50 -31.36 -25.27
CA LYS A 36 -21.14 -32.55 -25.82
C LYS A 36 -20.56 -33.77 -25.12
N GLU A 37 -21.29 -34.27 -24.12
CA GLU A 37 -21.30 -35.68 -23.78
C GLU A 37 -22.53 -36.30 -24.44
N GLU A 38 -22.32 -37.33 -25.26
CA GLU A 38 -23.39 -38.24 -25.67
C GLU A 38 -22.84 -39.66 -25.61
N PHE A 39 -23.39 -40.42 -24.68
CA PHE A 39 -23.30 -41.88 -24.55
C PHE A 39 -24.19 -42.50 -25.63
N ASP A 40 -23.77 -43.65 -26.19
CA ASP A 40 -24.76 -44.64 -26.64
C ASP A 40 -24.21 -46.06 -26.45
N GLN A 41 -25.04 -46.87 -25.80
CA GLN A 41 -24.94 -48.33 -25.66
C GLN A 41 -25.70 -48.98 -26.82
N ASP A 42 -25.16 -50.08 -27.35
CA ASP A 42 -25.85 -51.38 -27.56
C ASP A 42 -25.32 -52.12 -28.81
N HIS A 43 -24.85 -53.37 -28.62
CA HIS A 43 -25.68 -54.52 -28.97
C HIS A 43 -25.02 -55.86 -28.60
N LEU A 44 -25.91 -56.76 -28.15
CA LEU A 44 -25.78 -58.15 -27.75
C LEU A 44 -25.18 -59.08 -28.83
N ALA A 45 -24.48 -60.14 -28.40
CA ALA A 45 -24.90 -61.54 -28.60
C ALA A 45 -23.98 -62.55 -27.88
N SER A 46 -24.59 -63.62 -27.38
CA SER A 46 -24.09 -64.60 -26.40
C SER A 46 -23.47 -65.89 -27.06
N PRO A 47 -23.25 -67.03 -26.35
CA PRO A 47 -21.96 -67.71 -26.12
C PRO A 47 -21.99 -69.14 -26.77
N PRO A 48 -21.43 -70.28 -26.26
CA PRO A 48 -20.51 -70.58 -25.15
C PRO A 48 -19.40 -71.64 -25.48
N SER A 49 -18.52 -71.97 -24.52
CA SER A 49 -18.27 -73.34 -24.00
C SER A 49 -16.87 -73.59 -23.39
N GLN A 50 -16.91 -73.94 -22.10
CA GLN A 50 -16.16 -74.93 -21.29
C GLN A 50 -14.67 -75.31 -21.54
N ASN A 51 -13.96 -75.31 -20.39
CA ASN A 51 -13.01 -76.32 -19.88
C ASN A 51 -11.56 -76.37 -20.42
N GLN A 52 -10.57 -75.99 -19.59
CA GLN A 52 -9.70 -76.90 -18.82
C GLN A 52 -8.54 -76.16 -18.09
N HIS A 53 -8.07 -76.80 -17.01
CA HIS A 53 -6.99 -76.43 -16.11
C HIS A 53 -5.64 -76.09 -16.79
N ILE A 54 -4.79 -75.28 -16.13
CA ILE A 54 -3.41 -75.61 -15.71
C ILE A 54 -2.77 -74.42 -14.95
N THR A 55 -2.02 -74.76 -13.90
CA THR A 55 -1.18 -73.98 -12.99
C THR A 55 -0.03 -73.22 -13.67
N THR A 56 0.42 -72.07 -13.14
CA THR A 56 1.82 -71.80 -12.67
C THR A 56 2.07 -70.32 -12.32
N ALA A 57 3.17 -70.10 -11.60
CA ALA A 57 3.56 -68.97 -10.78
C ALA A 57 3.91 -67.63 -11.49
N LEU A 58 3.92 -66.58 -10.66
CA LEU A 58 4.46 -65.21 -10.83
C LEU A 58 5.83 -65.13 -11.54
N PRO A 59 6.17 -63.97 -12.15
CA PRO A 59 7.00 -63.01 -11.42
C PRO A 59 6.57 -61.52 -11.52
N SER A 60 6.78 -60.85 -10.38
CA SER A 60 6.91 -59.42 -10.07
C SER A 60 7.11 -58.42 -11.23
N LEU A 61 6.21 -57.44 -11.29
CA LEU A 61 6.30 -56.20 -12.07
C LEU A 61 7.07 -55.12 -11.28
N VAL A 62 8.05 -54.56 -11.95
CA VAL A 62 8.93 -53.47 -11.52
C VAL A 62 8.12 -52.19 -11.32
N HIS A 63 8.23 -51.57 -10.15
CA HIS A 63 7.68 -50.23 -9.86
C HIS A 63 8.52 -49.17 -10.59
N MET A 64 7.89 -48.45 -11.52
CA MET A 64 8.47 -47.29 -12.19
C MET A 64 8.08 -46.04 -11.39
N GLU A 65 8.97 -45.58 -10.50
CA GLU A 65 8.80 -44.32 -9.77
C GLU A 65 8.94 -43.13 -10.72
N TYR A 66 7.85 -42.38 -10.90
CA TYR A 66 7.86 -41.05 -11.51
C TYR A 66 8.42 -40.04 -10.50
N THR A 67 9.73 -39.82 -10.50
CA THR A 67 10.34 -38.71 -9.76
C THR A 67 10.03 -37.39 -10.47
N SER A 68 9.01 -36.67 -10.03
CA SER A 68 8.84 -35.26 -10.39
C SER A 68 9.87 -34.42 -9.63
N LYS A 69 10.84 -33.85 -10.36
CA LYS A 69 11.80 -32.89 -9.81
C LYS A 69 11.06 -31.58 -9.52
N VAL A 70 10.58 -31.41 -8.30
CA VAL A 70 10.21 -30.10 -7.75
C VAL A 70 11.50 -29.29 -7.66
N THR A 71 11.64 -28.30 -8.54
CA THR A 71 12.71 -27.31 -8.48
C THR A 71 12.69 -26.61 -7.12
N GLY A 72 13.85 -26.56 -6.48
CA GLY A 72 14.00 -26.33 -5.04
C GLY A 72 13.33 -25.05 -4.54
N ARG A 73 12.54 -25.18 -3.46
CA ARG A 73 12.20 -24.07 -2.56
C ARG A 73 13.51 -23.48 -2.03
N ARG A 74 13.87 -22.29 -2.49
CA ARG A 74 15.02 -21.56 -1.97
C ARG A 74 14.63 -20.91 -0.65
N ALA A 75 14.46 -21.72 0.40
CA ALA A 75 14.61 -21.20 1.75
C ALA A 75 16.03 -20.64 1.81
N ARG A 76 16.22 -19.32 1.93
CA ARG A 76 17.53 -18.76 2.24
C ARG A 76 17.92 -19.33 3.60
N LYS A 77 18.75 -20.36 3.56
CA LYS A 77 19.36 -20.97 4.74
C LYS A 77 20.40 -19.98 5.25
N VAL A 78 19.98 -19.06 6.11
CA VAL A 78 20.89 -18.31 6.98
C VAL A 78 21.29 -19.30 8.08
N GLU A 79 22.58 -19.42 8.39
CA GLU A 79 23.02 -20.18 9.56
C GLU A 79 22.25 -19.66 10.79
N GLY A 80 21.43 -20.51 11.42
CA GLY A 80 20.55 -20.13 12.53
C GLY A 80 19.03 -20.22 12.28
N GLY A 81 18.57 -20.54 11.07
CA GLY A 81 17.15 -20.70 10.75
C GLY A 81 16.48 -19.40 10.27
N VAL A 82 15.36 -19.52 9.56
CA VAL A 82 14.60 -18.36 9.09
C VAL A 82 13.81 -17.80 10.26
N PHE A 83 14.30 -16.70 10.82
CA PHE A 83 13.64 -16.01 11.92
C PHE A 83 12.69 -14.94 11.37
N PHE A 84 11.40 -15.15 11.56
CA PHE A 84 10.36 -14.16 11.25
C PHE A 84 10.06 -13.36 12.50
N PRO A 85 9.95 -12.02 12.38
CA PRO A 85 9.57 -11.21 13.51
C PRO A 85 8.17 -11.61 13.99
N LYS A 86 7.97 -11.67 15.31
CA LYS A 86 6.62 -11.87 15.82
C LYS A 86 5.73 -10.68 15.45
N PRO A 87 4.44 -10.88 15.15
CA PRO A 87 3.57 -9.80 14.68
C PRO A 87 3.56 -8.56 15.60
N GLU A 88 3.62 -8.77 16.91
CA GLU A 88 3.65 -7.70 17.92
C GLU A 88 4.93 -6.83 17.91
N ASN A 89 6.02 -7.35 17.33
CA ASN A 89 7.32 -6.69 17.27
C ASN A 89 7.61 -6.11 15.88
N ALA A 90 7.02 -6.70 14.84
CA ALA A 90 7.24 -6.31 13.45
C ALA A 90 6.60 -4.95 13.12
N VAL A 91 7.19 -4.26 12.14
CA VAL A 91 6.48 -3.21 11.39
C VAL A 91 5.76 -3.88 10.22
N THR A 92 4.51 -4.25 10.44
CA THR A 92 3.70 -5.02 9.49
C THR A 92 3.10 -4.10 8.42
N VAL A 93 3.47 -4.33 7.16
CA VAL A 93 2.89 -3.69 5.97
C VAL A 93 2.05 -4.73 5.23
N ALA A 94 0.73 -4.60 5.32
CA ALA A 94 -0.20 -5.45 4.61
C ALA A 94 -0.46 -4.90 3.20
N VAL A 95 -0.42 -5.76 2.19
CA VAL A 95 -0.61 -5.37 0.79
C VAL A 95 -1.64 -6.26 0.10
N SER A 96 -2.45 -5.69 -0.79
CA SER A 96 -3.30 -6.51 -1.67
C SER A 96 -2.51 -7.12 -2.82
N SER A 97 -3.01 -8.20 -3.41
CA SER A 97 -2.33 -8.92 -4.50
C SER A 97 -1.98 -8.01 -5.69
N ARG A 98 -2.86 -7.07 -6.06
CA ARG A 98 -2.61 -6.12 -7.16
C ARG A 98 -1.48 -5.13 -6.85
N VAL A 99 -1.31 -4.76 -5.58
CA VAL A 99 -0.23 -3.87 -5.13
C VAL A 99 1.09 -4.63 -5.08
N LEU A 100 1.05 -5.85 -4.55
CA LEU A 100 2.23 -6.64 -4.29
C LEU A 100 3.10 -6.83 -5.55
N PHE A 101 2.51 -7.27 -6.65
CA PHE A 101 3.26 -7.55 -7.88
C PHE A 101 3.71 -6.30 -8.65
N ARG A 102 3.45 -5.10 -8.11
CA ARG A 102 3.82 -3.82 -8.71
C ARG A 102 4.79 -3.01 -7.83
N THR A 103 5.24 -3.57 -6.71
CA THR A 103 6.02 -2.87 -5.68
C THR A 103 7.38 -3.51 -5.41
N GLU A 104 8.01 -4.09 -6.43
CA GLU A 104 9.30 -4.80 -6.27
C GLU A 104 10.41 -3.88 -5.71
N ARG A 105 10.43 -2.60 -6.10
CA ARG A 105 11.42 -1.63 -5.64
C ARG A 105 11.21 -1.27 -4.17
N GLU A 106 9.96 -1.08 -3.76
CA GLU A 106 9.58 -0.77 -2.39
C GLU A 106 9.88 -1.95 -1.48
N GLN A 107 9.59 -3.18 -1.92
CA GLN A 107 9.94 -4.41 -1.21
C GLN A 107 11.45 -4.52 -1.02
N LYS A 108 12.24 -4.27 -2.07
CA LYS A 108 13.71 -4.25 -1.98
C LYS A 108 14.22 -3.21 -0.98
N ALA A 109 13.61 -2.01 -0.93
CA ALA A 109 13.99 -0.98 0.04
C ALA A 109 13.70 -1.40 1.50
N LEU A 110 12.56 -2.05 1.74
CA LEU A 110 12.23 -2.62 3.05
C LEU A 110 13.22 -3.75 3.44
N GLU A 111 13.58 -4.62 2.49
CA GLU A 111 14.61 -5.65 2.69
C GLU A 111 15.98 -5.06 3.03
N THR A 112 16.39 -3.98 2.35
CA THR A 112 17.64 -3.25 2.63
C THR A 112 17.66 -2.72 4.06
N VAL A 113 16.55 -2.12 4.52
CA VAL A 113 16.44 -1.66 5.92
C VAL A 113 16.57 -2.84 6.89
N ASN A 114 15.88 -3.95 6.62
CA ASN A 114 15.93 -5.16 7.45
C ASN A 114 17.34 -5.75 7.52
N ALA A 115 18.06 -5.81 6.40
CA ALA A 115 19.45 -6.28 6.35
C ALA A 115 20.35 -5.40 7.23
N ARG A 116 20.25 -4.08 7.08
CA ARG A 116 20.99 -3.08 7.88
C ARG A 116 20.66 -3.16 9.37
N LEU A 117 19.38 -3.39 9.73
CA LEU A 117 18.98 -3.62 11.12
C LEU A 117 19.63 -4.89 11.68
N ARG A 118 19.66 -5.98 10.92
CA ARG A 118 20.27 -7.25 11.35
C ARG A 118 21.79 -7.19 11.46
N GLU A 119 22.46 -6.39 10.64
CA GLU A 119 23.90 -6.12 10.79
C GLU A 119 24.22 -5.50 12.17
N LEU A 120 23.38 -4.56 12.62
CA LEU A 120 23.56 -3.86 13.89
C LEU A 120 22.96 -4.61 15.10
N TYR A 121 21.90 -5.37 14.86
CA TYR A 121 21.11 -6.09 15.85
C TYR A 121 20.71 -7.48 15.29
N PRO A 122 21.62 -8.48 15.31
CA PRO A 122 21.38 -9.78 14.67
C PRO A 122 20.14 -10.54 15.15
N GLN A 123 19.69 -10.29 16.37
CA GLN A 123 18.53 -10.92 17.00
C GLN A 123 17.28 -10.03 17.01
N SER A 124 17.27 -8.91 16.28
CA SER A 124 16.13 -7.98 16.27
C SER A 124 14.90 -8.62 15.63
N GLU A 125 13.80 -8.67 16.39
CA GLU A 125 12.46 -8.95 15.87
C GLU A 125 11.75 -7.68 15.36
N GLU A 126 12.29 -6.49 15.58
CA GLU A 126 11.68 -5.26 15.07
C GLU A 126 12.19 -4.99 13.67
N LEU A 127 11.52 -5.62 12.70
CA LEU A 127 11.83 -5.60 11.28
C LEU A 127 10.54 -5.30 10.50
N PHE A 128 10.66 -4.82 9.27
CA PHE A 128 9.54 -4.81 8.36
C PHE A 128 9.10 -6.23 8.04
N ASP A 129 7.79 -6.45 8.03
CA ASP A 129 7.19 -7.69 7.55
C ASP A 129 6.06 -7.38 6.58
N ILE A 130 6.12 -8.01 5.41
CA ILE A 130 5.17 -7.77 4.33
C ILE A 130 4.19 -8.94 4.32
N VAL A 131 2.92 -8.62 4.53
CA VAL A 131 1.86 -9.64 4.55
C VAL A 131 0.91 -9.44 3.39
N LEU A 132 0.62 -10.52 2.67
CA LEU A 132 -0.31 -10.47 1.56
C LEU A 132 -1.74 -10.72 2.03
N VAL A 133 -2.65 -9.82 1.67
CA VAL A 133 -4.08 -9.95 1.97
C VAL A 133 -4.85 -10.03 0.66
N THR A 134 -5.58 -11.12 0.47
CA THR A 134 -6.42 -11.30 -0.71
C THR A 134 -7.82 -11.77 -0.35
N TYR A 135 -8.78 -11.25 -1.09
CA TYR A 135 -10.19 -11.65 -1.00
C TYR A 135 -10.45 -12.94 -1.77
N ASN A 136 -9.46 -13.46 -2.47
CA ASN A 136 -9.63 -14.66 -3.27
C ASN A 136 -9.88 -15.90 -2.41
N HIS A 137 -10.55 -16.88 -3.01
CA HIS A 137 -10.74 -18.20 -2.41
C HIS A 137 -9.42 -18.98 -2.35
N ALA A 138 -9.23 -19.82 -1.34
CA ALA A 138 -8.00 -20.62 -1.16
C ALA A 138 -7.68 -21.52 -2.36
N HIS A 139 -8.69 -21.92 -3.14
CA HIS A 139 -8.52 -22.75 -4.35
C HIS A 139 -7.66 -22.08 -5.42
N VAL A 140 -7.64 -20.74 -5.51
CA VAL A 140 -6.73 -20.02 -6.41
C VAL A 140 -5.37 -19.71 -5.77
N GLY A 141 -5.17 -20.11 -4.51
CA GLY A 141 -3.99 -19.81 -3.70
C GLY A 141 -2.72 -20.46 -4.24
N ILE A 142 -2.82 -21.67 -4.79
CA ILE A 142 -1.66 -22.34 -5.40
C ILE A 142 -1.06 -21.50 -6.53
N ARG A 143 -1.90 -20.92 -7.38
CA ARG A 143 -1.45 -20.04 -8.47
C ARG A 143 -0.73 -18.81 -7.91
N LEU A 144 -1.31 -18.20 -6.89
CA LEU A 144 -0.76 -17.01 -6.23
C LEU A 144 0.60 -17.31 -5.60
N ILE A 145 0.73 -18.43 -4.87
CA ILE A 145 1.99 -18.90 -4.28
C ILE A 145 3.03 -19.17 -5.38
N ASN A 146 2.62 -19.83 -6.47
CA ASN A 146 3.51 -20.07 -7.60
C ASN A 146 3.99 -18.76 -8.24
N THR A 147 3.13 -17.75 -8.33
CA THR A 147 3.52 -16.42 -8.80
C THR A 147 4.48 -15.73 -7.82
N ILE A 148 4.22 -15.76 -6.52
CA ILE A 148 5.13 -15.23 -5.49
C ILE A 148 6.52 -15.87 -5.63
N ASN A 149 6.56 -17.20 -5.74
CA ASN A 149 7.79 -17.95 -5.93
C ASN A 149 8.49 -17.63 -7.25
N HIS A 150 7.72 -17.49 -8.34
CA HIS A 150 8.25 -17.14 -9.66
C HIS A 150 8.91 -15.75 -9.67
N HIS A 151 8.33 -14.79 -8.96
CA HIS A 151 8.86 -13.43 -8.80
C HIS A 151 9.89 -13.32 -7.67
N ASN A 152 10.26 -14.43 -7.01
CA ASN A 152 11.17 -14.47 -5.86
C ASN A 152 10.80 -13.48 -4.74
N LEU A 153 9.50 -13.21 -4.54
CA LEU A 153 9.05 -12.31 -3.49
C LEU A 153 9.10 -13.04 -2.14
N PHE A 154 9.72 -12.40 -1.14
CA PHE A 154 9.87 -12.99 0.19
C PHE A 154 8.65 -12.71 1.06
N ILE A 155 7.58 -13.48 0.85
CA ILE A 155 6.29 -13.34 1.54
C ILE A 155 5.90 -14.67 2.13
N GLU A 156 5.85 -14.70 3.45
CA GLU A 156 5.70 -15.95 4.21
C GLU A 156 4.37 -15.97 4.98
N ARG A 157 3.79 -14.78 5.21
CA ARG A 157 2.44 -14.62 5.76
C ARG A 157 1.50 -14.09 4.69
N PHE A 158 0.43 -14.83 4.42
CA PHE A 158 -0.66 -14.35 3.59
C PHE A 158 -2.01 -14.87 4.09
N CYS A 159 -3.06 -14.10 3.86
CA CYS A 159 -4.45 -14.45 4.20
C CYS A 159 -5.30 -14.42 2.93
N MET A 160 -6.12 -15.46 2.77
CA MET A 160 -7.09 -15.62 1.70
C MET A 160 -8.49 -15.72 2.33
N THR A 161 -9.30 -14.67 2.22
CA THR A 161 -10.56 -14.60 2.98
C THR A 161 -11.77 -15.17 2.25
N GLY A 162 -11.62 -15.64 1.01
CA GLY A 162 -12.73 -16.21 0.23
C GLY A 162 -13.91 -15.26 0.03
N GLY A 163 -13.64 -13.96 -0.04
CA GLY A 163 -14.64 -12.90 -0.23
C GLY A 163 -14.98 -12.14 1.06
N SER A 164 -14.66 -12.70 2.24
CA SER A 164 -14.92 -12.05 3.52
C SER A 164 -13.99 -10.87 3.78
N SER A 165 -14.39 -9.96 4.67
CA SER A 165 -13.55 -8.83 5.08
C SER A 165 -12.26 -9.32 5.79
N PRO A 166 -11.08 -8.76 5.46
CA PRO A 166 -9.82 -9.10 6.08
C PRO A 166 -9.50 -8.25 7.31
N ILE A 167 -10.36 -7.29 7.69
CA ILE A 167 -10.09 -6.36 8.79
C ILE A 167 -9.71 -7.07 10.09
N GLY A 168 -10.44 -8.14 10.45
CA GLY A 168 -10.13 -8.92 11.64
C GLY A 168 -8.71 -9.48 11.64
N TYR A 169 -8.22 -9.93 10.47
CA TYR A 169 -6.85 -10.41 10.31
C TYR A 169 -5.82 -9.28 10.34
N LEU A 170 -6.13 -8.14 9.70
CA LEU A 170 -5.27 -6.95 9.75
C LEU A 170 -5.04 -6.49 11.20
N LYS A 171 -6.09 -6.50 12.03
CA LYS A 171 -6.01 -6.21 13.46
C LYS A 171 -5.19 -7.24 14.23
N ALA A 172 -5.46 -8.53 14.01
CA ALA A 172 -4.74 -9.63 14.68
C ALA A 172 -3.23 -9.65 14.35
N TRP A 173 -2.83 -9.14 13.18
CA TRP A 173 -1.43 -8.98 12.80
C TRP A 173 -0.79 -7.66 13.24
N HIS A 174 -1.50 -6.82 13.99
CA HIS A 174 -1.02 -5.50 14.39
C HIS A 174 -0.54 -4.66 13.19
N THR A 175 -1.32 -4.69 12.10
CA THR A 175 -0.95 -4.02 10.83
C THR A 175 -0.67 -2.54 11.06
N ASN A 176 0.54 -2.09 10.75
CA ASN A 176 0.92 -0.69 10.85
C ASN A 176 0.50 0.11 9.61
N LEU A 177 0.40 -0.54 8.45
CA LEU A 177 -0.05 0.08 7.20
C LEU A 177 -0.69 -0.96 6.28
N TYR A 178 -1.88 -0.67 5.77
CA TYR A 178 -2.55 -1.45 4.73
C TYR A 178 -2.58 -0.71 3.39
N LEU A 179 -2.01 -1.31 2.34
CA LEU A 179 -1.97 -0.76 0.99
C LEU A 179 -2.81 -1.62 0.04
N SER A 180 -3.72 -0.99 -0.69
CA SER A 180 -4.54 -1.69 -1.67
C SER A 180 -4.79 -0.87 -2.93
N ALA A 181 -5.06 -1.55 -4.04
CA ALA A 181 -5.60 -0.91 -5.24
C ALA A 181 -7.13 -0.70 -5.16
N ASP A 182 -7.79 -1.17 -4.10
CA ASP A 182 -9.23 -1.06 -3.89
C ASP A 182 -9.55 -0.04 -2.79
N SER A 183 -10.13 1.10 -3.19
CA SER A 183 -10.45 2.21 -2.30
C SER A 183 -11.55 1.90 -1.29
N GLU A 184 -12.47 0.97 -1.57
CA GLU A 184 -13.51 0.58 -0.63
C GLU A 184 -12.89 -0.15 0.57
N LYS A 185 -11.93 -1.04 0.29
CA LYS A 185 -11.24 -1.81 1.35
C LYS A 185 -10.32 -0.94 2.19
N VAL A 186 -9.74 0.09 1.58
CA VAL A 186 -8.97 1.11 2.30
C VAL A 186 -9.87 1.89 3.24
N ARG A 187 -11.05 2.33 2.78
CA ARG A 187 -12.03 3.03 3.64
C ARG A 187 -12.53 2.15 4.79
N GLU A 188 -12.78 0.88 4.53
CA GLU A 188 -13.14 -0.10 5.56
C GLU A 188 -12.04 -0.22 6.63
N ALA A 189 -10.77 -0.30 6.23
CA ALA A 189 -9.65 -0.38 7.16
C ALA A 189 -9.47 0.90 7.99
N LEU A 190 -9.57 2.08 7.36
CA LEU A 190 -9.50 3.37 8.04
C LEU A 190 -10.62 3.54 9.07
N ALA A 191 -11.86 3.15 8.73
CA ALA A 191 -13.00 3.19 9.64
C ALA A 191 -12.79 2.33 10.90
N GLU A 192 -11.95 1.32 10.80
CA GLU A 192 -11.62 0.36 11.85
C GLU A 192 -10.32 0.69 12.59
N GLY A 193 -9.76 1.88 12.34
CA GLY A 193 -8.58 2.42 13.02
C GLY A 193 -7.24 1.91 12.48
N ILE A 194 -7.24 1.27 11.30
CA ILE A 194 -6.03 0.76 10.66
C ILE A 194 -5.55 1.79 9.64
N ALA A 195 -4.31 2.24 9.77
CA ALA A 195 -3.71 3.14 8.78
C ALA A 195 -3.72 2.46 7.40
N ALA A 196 -4.34 3.10 6.41
CA ALA A 196 -4.48 2.51 5.09
C ALA A 196 -4.50 3.57 3.98
N ALA A 197 -4.07 3.16 2.79
CA ALA A 197 -4.07 4.02 1.61
C ALA A 197 -4.32 3.24 0.31
N THR A 198 -4.96 3.91 -0.64
CA THR A 198 -5.19 3.38 -1.99
C THR A 198 -4.00 3.72 -2.87
N MET A 199 -3.29 2.73 -3.40
CA MET A 199 -2.10 2.96 -4.20
C MET A 199 -2.42 3.26 -5.67
N PHE A 200 -1.80 4.32 -6.17
CA PHE A 200 -1.80 4.76 -7.55
C PHE A 200 -0.38 4.63 -8.11
N MET A 201 -0.29 3.88 -9.19
CA MET A 201 0.97 3.56 -9.83
C MET A 201 1.06 4.32 -11.15
N PRO A 202 2.10 5.14 -11.36
CA PRO A 202 2.27 5.85 -12.61
C PRO A 202 2.63 4.89 -13.74
N GLU A 203 2.40 5.30 -14.99
CA GLU A 203 2.80 4.52 -16.17
C GLU A 203 4.32 4.43 -16.30
N LYS A 204 5.01 5.53 -15.99
CA LYS A 204 6.47 5.63 -16.00
C LYS A 204 6.97 5.90 -14.60
N LEU A 205 7.69 4.95 -14.02
CA LEU A 205 8.26 5.07 -12.68
C LEU A 205 9.61 5.78 -12.72
N THR A 206 9.76 6.82 -11.90
CA THR A 206 11.05 7.44 -11.62
C THR A 206 11.95 6.47 -10.84
N GLU A 207 13.26 6.55 -11.06
CA GLU A 207 14.22 5.77 -10.28
C GLU A 207 14.25 6.24 -8.82
N VAL A 208 14.27 5.29 -7.89
CA VAL A 208 14.31 5.54 -6.45
C VAL A 208 15.64 5.06 -5.88
N SER A 209 15.97 5.47 -4.65
CA SER A 209 17.20 5.06 -3.99
C SER A 209 17.19 3.56 -3.67
N GLU A 210 18.24 2.83 -4.03
CA GLU A 210 18.37 1.42 -3.64
C GLU A 210 18.89 1.21 -2.22
N SER A 211 19.49 2.25 -1.61
CA SER A 211 20.13 2.20 -0.29
C SER A 211 19.28 2.78 0.84
N GLN A 212 18.25 3.57 0.52
CA GLN A 212 17.37 4.18 1.51
C GLN A 212 15.89 4.01 1.13
N LEU A 213 15.09 3.52 2.06
CA LEU A 213 13.65 3.69 2.04
C LEU A 213 13.31 5.17 2.26
N ARG A 214 12.60 5.76 1.31
CA ARG A 214 12.15 7.17 1.36
C ARG A 214 10.63 7.22 1.40
N VAL A 215 10.07 7.75 2.48
CA VAL A 215 8.62 7.82 2.70
C VAL A 215 8.22 9.27 2.85
N ALA A 216 7.36 9.76 1.97
CA ALA A 216 6.86 11.13 2.01
C ALA A 216 5.39 11.17 2.42
N PHE A 217 5.04 12.15 3.26
CA PHE A 217 3.70 12.32 3.80
C PHE A 217 3.24 13.75 3.60
N ASP A 218 1.98 13.93 3.23
CA ASP A 218 1.29 15.17 3.56
C ASP A 218 1.08 15.33 5.08
N GLY A 219 0.83 16.56 5.51
CA GLY A 219 0.52 16.89 6.89
C GLY A 219 -0.94 16.60 7.26
N ASP A 220 -1.82 17.53 6.90
CA ASP A 220 -3.22 17.52 7.30
C ASP A 220 -3.98 16.33 6.72
N ALA A 221 -4.94 15.78 7.47
CA ALA A 221 -5.70 14.57 7.12
C ALA A 221 -4.87 13.29 6.80
N VAL A 222 -3.55 13.33 6.98
CA VAL A 222 -2.63 12.20 6.82
C VAL A 222 -1.89 11.91 8.12
N LEU A 223 -0.99 12.82 8.54
CA LEU A 223 -0.27 12.75 9.81
C LEU A 223 -1.03 13.45 10.94
N PHE A 224 -1.66 14.58 10.63
CA PHE A 224 -2.50 15.35 11.53
C PHE A 224 -3.98 15.12 11.20
N SER A 225 -4.87 15.49 12.12
CA SER A 225 -6.31 15.45 11.89
C SER A 225 -6.73 16.41 10.76
N ASP A 226 -8.01 16.36 10.36
CA ASP A 226 -8.56 17.27 9.36
C ASP A 226 -9.05 18.62 9.96
N GLU A 227 -8.73 18.91 11.23
CA GLU A 227 -9.17 20.12 11.95
C GLU A 227 -8.86 21.41 11.17
N SER A 228 -7.62 21.54 10.72
CA SER A 228 -7.17 22.76 10.04
C SER A 228 -7.82 22.91 8.66
N GLU A 229 -7.99 21.80 7.94
CA GLU A 229 -8.71 21.77 6.65
C GLU A 229 -10.20 22.14 6.81
N ARG A 230 -10.83 21.70 7.91
CA ARG A 230 -12.23 22.07 8.22
C ARG A 230 -12.39 23.57 8.41
N ILE A 231 -11.46 24.22 9.10
CA ILE A 231 -11.49 25.67 9.32
C ILE A 231 -11.28 26.41 8.01
N PHE A 232 -10.31 25.99 7.21
CA PHE A 232 -10.05 26.58 5.90
C PHE A 232 -11.28 26.49 4.98
N LYS A 233 -11.93 25.32 4.87
CA LYS A 233 -13.12 25.16 4.04
C LYS A 233 -14.35 25.93 4.55
N ALA A 234 -14.49 26.05 5.86
CA ALA A 234 -15.65 26.74 6.46
C ALA A 234 -15.50 28.26 6.46
N HIS A 235 -14.28 28.78 6.65
CA HIS A 235 -14.06 30.18 7.00
C HIS A 235 -13.00 30.89 6.14
N GLY A 236 -12.36 30.18 5.21
CA GLY A 236 -11.35 30.74 4.31
C GLY A 236 -9.98 30.89 4.96
N LEU A 237 -9.06 31.45 4.18
CA LEU A 237 -7.62 31.45 4.48
C LEU A 237 -7.25 32.37 5.65
N ASP A 238 -7.89 33.53 5.78
CA ASP A 238 -7.59 34.49 6.86
C ASP A 238 -7.90 33.89 8.23
N LYS A 239 -9.07 33.25 8.35
CA LYS A 239 -9.51 32.58 9.58
C LYS A 239 -8.67 31.37 9.91
N PHE A 240 -8.18 30.66 8.89
CA PHE A 240 -7.20 29.60 9.08
C PHE A 240 -5.90 30.15 9.67
N PHE A 241 -5.35 31.26 9.17
CA PHE A 241 -4.11 31.82 9.72
C PHE A 241 -4.28 32.38 11.14
N GLU A 242 -5.39 33.05 11.43
CA GLU A 242 -5.72 33.47 12.79
C GLU A 242 -5.79 32.26 13.74
N HIS A 243 -6.49 31.20 13.33
CA HIS A 243 -6.60 29.98 14.12
C HIS A 243 -5.25 29.33 14.39
N GLU A 244 -4.39 29.20 13.37
CA GLU A 244 -3.07 28.59 13.53
C GLU A 244 -2.13 29.41 14.40
N LYS A 245 -2.26 30.73 14.36
CA LYS A 245 -1.50 31.63 15.23
C LYS A 245 -1.98 31.54 16.68
N ASP A 246 -3.28 31.55 16.90
CA ASP A 246 -3.87 31.50 18.25
C ASP A 246 -3.65 30.13 18.92
N ASN A 247 -3.49 29.07 18.13
CA ASN A 247 -3.26 27.70 18.58
C ASN A 247 -1.82 27.21 18.37
N GLU A 248 -0.85 28.10 18.16
CA GLU A 248 0.52 27.69 17.82
C GLU A 248 1.15 26.72 18.85
N ASP A 249 0.80 26.88 20.14
CA ASP A 249 1.24 26.04 21.25
C ASP A 249 0.28 24.91 21.62
N THR A 250 -0.87 24.82 20.96
CA THR A 250 -1.83 23.72 21.10
C THR A 250 -1.49 22.66 20.05
N LEU A 251 -1.26 21.42 20.47
CA LEU A 251 -0.89 20.34 19.54
C LEU A 251 -2.04 20.06 18.55
N LEU A 252 -1.71 19.66 17.33
CA LEU A 252 -2.69 19.11 16.40
C LEU A 252 -3.09 17.71 16.85
N ASP A 253 -4.36 17.36 16.64
CA ASP A 253 -4.82 15.98 16.77
C ASP A 253 -4.18 15.09 15.69
N HIS A 254 -4.23 13.77 15.91
CA HIS A 254 -3.56 12.81 15.04
C HIS A 254 -4.40 12.42 13.83
N GLY A 255 -3.71 12.28 12.70
CA GLY A 255 -4.24 11.69 11.49
C GLY A 255 -4.10 10.17 11.47
N PRO A 256 -4.68 9.50 10.46
CA PRO A 256 -4.70 8.04 10.38
C PRO A 256 -3.32 7.40 10.23
N LEU A 257 -2.32 8.10 9.67
CA LEU A 257 -1.00 7.54 9.41
C LEU A 257 0.04 7.87 10.51
N LYS A 258 -0.34 8.55 11.59
CA LYS A 258 0.57 8.84 12.71
C LYS A 258 1.22 7.57 13.26
N GLY A 259 0.45 6.50 13.48
CA GLY A 259 0.96 5.25 14.03
C GLY A 259 1.99 4.56 13.12
N PHE A 260 1.85 4.71 11.80
CA PHE A 260 2.86 4.22 10.86
C PHE A 260 4.14 5.05 10.93
N LEU A 261 4.04 6.39 11.02
CA LEU A 261 5.21 7.25 11.22
C LEU A 261 5.91 6.95 12.55
N GLU A 262 5.18 6.65 13.62
CA GLU A 262 5.75 6.20 14.89
C GLU A 262 6.55 4.91 14.75
N ALA A 263 6.05 3.94 13.98
CA ALA A 263 6.77 2.70 13.69
C ALA A 263 8.07 2.98 12.91
N LEU A 264 8.05 3.85 11.90
CA LEU A 264 9.25 4.28 11.17
C LEU A 264 10.25 4.97 12.10
N GLY A 265 9.78 5.92 12.92
CA GLY A 265 10.60 6.66 13.88
C GLY A 265 11.25 5.75 14.93
N LYS A 266 10.56 4.69 15.36
CA LYS A 266 11.12 3.66 16.25
C LYS A 266 12.31 2.94 15.60
N LEU A 267 12.18 2.55 14.34
CA LEU A 267 13.28 1.93 13.60
C LEU A 267 14.43 2.92 13.35
N GLN A 268 14.15 4.17 12.99
CA GLN A 268 15.17 5.21 12.84
C GLN A 268 15.99 5.40 14.12
N LYS A 269 15.32 5.47 15.28
CA LYS A 269 15.99 5.61 16.59
C LYS A 269 16.97 4.47 16.88
N LYS A 270 16.73 3.24 16.38
CA LYS A 270 17.71 2.14 16.50
C LYS A 270 19.01 2.39 15.77
N PHE A 271 18.94 2.99 14.57
CA PHE A 271 20.13 3.41 13.83
C PHE A 271 20.84 4.57 14.53
N TYR A 272 20.07 5.54 15.05
CA TYR A 272 20.63 6.69 15.76
C TYR A 272 21.42 6.26 17.00
N ALA A 273 20.91 5.28 17.76
CA ALA A 273 21.58 4.71 18.92
C ALA A 273 22.92 4.01 18.59
N LYS A 274 23.17 3.69 17.31
CA LYS A 274 24.45 3.14 16.80
C LYS A 274 25.31 4.18 16.08
N GLY A 275 24.97 5.47 16.21
CA GLY A 275 25.67 6.57 15.54
C GLY A 275 25.40 6.65 14.02
N GLN A 276 24.44 5.89 13.49
CA GLN A 276 24.10 5.83 12.07
C GLN A 276 22.99 6.83 11.71
N ARG A 277 23.01 8.04 12.29
CA ARG A 277 21.96 9.04 12.03
C ARG A 277 21.96 9.55 10.60
N LEU A 278 23.13 9.91 10.08
CA LEU A 278 23.29 10.42 8.72
C LEU A 278 23.14 9.31 7.67
N ASP A 279 23.57 8.09 8.02
CA ASP A 279 23.53 6.89 7.16
C ASP A 279 22.31 5.99 7.45
N CYS A 280 21.25 6.57 8.03
CA CYS A 280 20.03 5.85 8.32
C CYS A 280 19.37 5.41 7.01
N PRO A 281 19.03 4.12 6.84
CA PRO A 281 18.41 3.62 5.61
C PRO A 281 16.92 3.95 5.52
N ILE A 282 16.35 4.65 6.50
CA ILE A 282 14.96 5.15 6.47
C ILE A 282 15.03 6.67 6.51
N ARG A 283 14.38 7.31 5.53
CA ARG A 283 14.28 8.77 5.43
C ARG A 283 12.83 9.19 5.25
N THR A 284 12.37 10.09 6.09
CA THR A 284 10.98 10.55 6.16
C THR A 284 10.86 12.01 5.75
N TYR A 285 9.81 12.32 5.00
CA TYR A 285 9.56 13.65 4.47
C TYR A 285 8.16 14.14 4.84
N LEU A 286 8.06 15.37 5.34
CA LEU A 286 6.80 16.11 5.39
C LEU A 286 6.73 17.00 4.15
N VAL A 287 5.73 16.82 3.28
CA VAL A 287 5.50 17.63 2.07
C VAL A 287 4.11 18.24 2.17
N THR A 288 4.04 19.46 2.69
CA THR A 288 2.77 20.09 3.08
C THR A 288 2.49 21.39 2.34
N ALA A 289 1.21 21.66 2.06
CA ALA A 289 0.76 22.94 1.52
C ALA A 289 0.84 24.08 2.56
N ARG A 290 1.04 23.78 3.85
CA ARG A 290 1.24 24.80 4.89
C ARG A 290 2.41 25.72 4.56
N SER A 291 2.30 26.97 5.01
CA SER A 291 3.37 27.96 4.91
C SER A 291 4.26 27.87 6.14
N ALA A 292 5.58 27.91 5.95
CA ALA A 292 6.54 27.92 7.06
C ALA A 292 6.34 29.13 7.98
N ALA A 293 5.95 30.27 7.42
CA ALA A 293 5.86 31.54 8.13
C ALA A 293 4.59 31.70 8.98
N SER A 294 3.50 31.01 8.64
CA SER A 294 2.19 31.26 9.27
C SER A 294 1.47 30.04 9.82
N SER A 295 1.68 28.83 9.26
CA SER A 295 0.95 27.63 9.69
C SER A 295 1.84 26.40 9.92
N GLY A 296 3.14 26.51 9.67
CA GLY A 296 4.09 25.40 9.81
C GLY A 296 4.57 25.15 11.24
N ILE A 297 4.60 26.18 12.09
CA ILE A 297 5.19 26.10 13.43
C ILE A 297 4.43 25.10 14.32
N ARG A 298 3.09 25.18 14.34
CA ARG A 298 2.22 24.26 15.10
C ARG A 298 2.45 22.79 14.68
N ALA A 299 2.59 22.53 13.38
CA ALA A 299 2.87 21.20 12.84
C ALA A 299 4.24 20.67 13.32
N LEU A 300 5.29 21.49 13.28
CA LEU A 300 6.62 21.11 13.76
C LEU A 300 6.66 20.90 15.28
N LYS A 301 5.99 21.75 16.06
CA LYS A 301 5.83 21.59 17.51
C LYS A 301 5.11 20.28 17.84
N THR A 302 4.08 19.93 17.07
CA THR A 302 3.33 18.68 17.22
C THR A 302 4.20 17.46 16.97
N LEU A 303 4.92 17.40 15.84
CA LEU A 303 5.84 16.29 15.54
C LEU A 303 6.91 16.12 16.63
N ARG A 304 7.47 17.25 17.10
CA ARG A 304 8.45 17.25 18.19
C ARG A 304 7.85 16.72 19.50
N ALA A 305 6.64 17.14 19.86
CA ALA A 305 5.95 16.67 21.07
C ALA A 305 5.65 15.16 21.02
N TRP A 306 5.37 14.62 19.83
CA TRP A 306 5.25 13.18 19.62
C TRP A 306 6.60 12.44 19.60
N GLY A 307 7.72 13.15 19.69
CA GLY A 307 9.07 12.58 19.60
C GLY A 307 9.37 12.00 18.21
N LEU A 308 8.74 12.55 17.17
CA LEU A 308 8.92 12.17 15.77
C LEU A 308 9.80 13.18 15.07
N GLU A 309 10.98 12.73 14.64
CA GLU A 309 11.96 13.54 13.96
C GLU A 309 11.88 13.27 12.46
N ILE A 310 11.09 14.07 11.76
CA ILE A 310 11.08 14.07 10.29
C ILE A 310 12.44 14.54 9.78
N ASP A 311 13.03 13.83 8.81
CA ASP A 311 14.35 14.17 8.27
C ASP A 311 14.32 15.45 7.43
N GLU A 312 13.26 15.64 6.64
CA GLU A 312 13.09 16.82 5.78
C GLU A 312 11.63 17.30 5.78
N ALA A 313 11.42 18.59 6.06
CA ALA A 313 10.10 19.21 6.04
C ALA A 313 10.03 20.32 4.99
N LEU A 314 9.11 20.17 4.04
CA LEU A 314 8.91 21.04 2.90
C LEU A 314 7.55 21.74 3.05
N PHE A 315 7.60 23.05 3.32
CA PHE A 315 6.45 23.93 3.44
C PHE A 315 6.25 24.68 2.13
N LEU A 316 5.25 24.28 1.36
CA LEU A 316 5.09 24.75 0.00
C LEU A 316 4.22 26.00 -0.13
N ALA A 317 3.53 26.42 0.95
CA ALA A 317 2.63 27.58 0.93
C ALA A 317 1.64 27.55 -0.27
N GLY A 318 1.08 26.38 -0.55
CA GLY A 318 0.16 26.14 -1.67
C GLY A 318 0.80 25.85 -3.04
N ALA A 319 2.13 25.91 -3.16
CA ALA A 319 2.81 25.51 -4.40
C ALA A 319 2.63 24.01 -4.71
N PRO A 320 2.65 23.59 -6.00
CA PRO A 320 2.49 22.20 -6.38
C PRO A 320 3.53 21.28 -5.74
N LYS A 321 3.08 20.10 -5.27
CA LYS A 321 3.96 19.10 -4.62
C LYS A 321 4.82 18.30 -5.62
N GLY A 322 4.32 18.11 -6.84
CA GLY A 322 4.94 17.28 -7.88
C GLY A 322 6.44 17.55 -8.11
N PRO A 323 6.88 18.81 -8.36
CA PRO A 323 8.30 19.11 -8.58
C PRO A 323 9.21 18.74 -7.40
N MET A 324 8.71 18.87 -6.16
CA MET A 324 9.47 18.45 -4.98
C MET A 324 9.53 16.93 -4.86
N LEU A 325 8.44 16.23 -5.20
CA LEU A 325 8.42 14.76 -5.22
C LEU A 325 9.35 14.17 -6.28
N GLU A 326 9.45 14.80 -7.46
CA GLU A 326 10.42 14.43 -8.50
C GLU A 326 11.88 14.56 -8.00
N LYS A 327 12.15 15.57 -7.16
CA LYS A 327 13.46 15.77 -6.54
C LYS A 327 13.74 14.76 -5.42
N ILE A 328 12.76 14.53 -4.55
CA ILE A 328 12.87 13.61 -3.39
C ILE A 328 13.00 12.15 -3.86
N ARG A 329 12.26 11.78 -4.92
CA ARG A 329 12.13 10.42 -5.44
C ARG A 329 11.75 9.43 -4.32
N PRO A 330 10.61 9.65 -3.64
CA PRO A 330 10.20 8.76 -2.58
C PRO A 330 9.77 7.40 -3.16
N HIS A 331 9.88 6.36 -2.34
CA HIS A 331 9.33 5.03 -2.65
C HIS A 331 7.80 5.07 -2.60
N ILE A 332 7.25 5.89 -1.72
CA ILE A 332 5.81 6.12 -1.61
C ILE A 332 5.55 7.51 -1.06
N TYR A 333 4.54 8.16 -1.62
CA TYR A 333 4.00 9.44 -1.16
C TYR A 333 2.54 9.28 -0.71
N PHE A 334 2.18 9.80 0.46
CA PHE A 334 0.81 9.76 1.00
C PHE A 334 0.16 11.13 0.99
N ASP A 335 -1.08 11.20 0.52
CA ASP A 335 -1.87 12.44 0.47
C ASP A 335 -3.37 12.11 0.56
N ASP A 336 -4.17 12.98 1.17
CA ASP A 336 -5.61 12.80 1.28
C ASP A 336 -6.38 13.36 0.07
N GLN A 337 -5.74 14.15 -0.79
CA GLN A 337 -6.37 14.80 -1.93
C GLN A 337 -5.94 14.17 -3.25
N MET A 338 -6.93 13.71 -4.02
CA MET A 338 -6.68 13.04 -5.31
C MET A 338 -5.87 13.89 -6.29
N PHE A 339 -6.09 15.22 -6.32
CA PHE A 339 -5.33 16.13 -7.19
C PHE A 339 -3.81 16.08 -6.92
N HIS A 340 -3.40 15.95 -5.66
CA HIS A 340 -1.98 15.79 -5.31
C HIS A 340 -1.44 14.40 -5.63
N VAL A 341 -2.27 13.36 -5.47
CA VAL A 341 -1.95 11.97 -5.85
C VAL A 341 -1.73 11.85 -7.35
N GLU A 342 -2.62 12.43 -8.16
CA GLU A 342 -2.52 12.47 -9.62
C GLU A 342 -1.28 13.26 -10.06
N GLY A 343 -1.07 14.47 -9.52
CA GLY A 343 0.11 15.27 -9.83
C GLY A 343 1.43 14.60 -9.44
N ALA A 344 1.46 13.79 -8.37
CA ALA A 344 2.63 12.99 -8.01
C ALA A 344 2.87 11.84 -9.01
N ALA A 345 1.79 11.16 -9.44
CA ALA A 345 1.86 10.11 -10.44
C ALA A 345 2.32 10.62 -11.81
N GLU A 346 1.88 11.81 -12.23
CA GLU A 346 2.36 12.46 -13.46
C GLU A 346 3.88 12.68 -13.45
N MET A 347 4.46 12.95 -12.28
CA MET A 347 5.92 13.09 -12.08
C MET A 347 6.65 11.76 -11.86
N GLY A 348 5.96 10.63 -12.09
CA GLY A 348 6.51 9.28 -11.97
C GLY A 348 6.73 8.80 -10.54
N THR A 349 6.09 9.44 -9.56
CA THR A 349 6.13 9.04 -8.14
C THR A 349 4.97 8.09 -7.82
N ILE A 350 5.25 7.01 -7.08
CA ILE A 350 4.18 6.18 -6.52
C ILE A 350 3.46 6.97 -5.42
N ALA A 351 2.16 7.17 -5.60
CA ALA A 351 1.34 7.94 -4.68
C ALA A 351 0.23 7.06 -4.09
N ALA A 352 -0.16 7.34 -2.86
CA ALA A 352 -1.12 6.57 -2.11
C ALA A 352 -2.14 7.51 -1.47
N HIS A 353 -3.38 7.42 -1.95
CA HIS A 353 -4.48 8.24 -1.49
C HIS A 353 -5.01 7.74 -0.14
N VAL A 354 -5.08 8.63 0.84
CA VAL A 354 -5.65 8.37 2.17
C VAL A 354 -7.06 8.97 2.19
N PRO A 355 -8.14 8.21 1.95
CA PRO A 355 -9.50 8.74 1.93
C PRO A 355 -10.00 9.03 3.35
N TYR A 356 -9.48 10.09 3.96
CA TYR A 356 -9.78 10.57 5.31
C TYR A 356 -10.12 12.07 5.31
N GLY A 357 -10.88 12.49 6.33
CA GLY A 357 -11.21 13.89 6.56
C GLY A 357 -12.36 14.45 5.73
N ILE A 358 -12.67 15.73 5.97
CA ILE A 358 -13.82 16.42 5.38
C ILE A 358 -13.72 16.55 3.85
N ALA A 359 -12.51 16.48 3.29
CA ALA A 359 -12.27 16.49 1.85
C ALA A 359 -12.99 15.35 1.11
N GLN A 360 -13.23 14.23 1.78
CA GLN A 360 -13.88 13.06 1.17
C GLN A 360 -15.40 13.18 1.09
N LYS A 361 -16.02 14.11 1.84
CA LYS A 361 -17.49 14.22 1.95
C LYS A 361 -18.15 14.88 0.73
N HIS A 362 -17.36 15.42 -0.20
CA HIS A 362 -17.86 16.07 -1.42
C HIS A 362 -17.71 15.13 -2.62
N ASN A 363 -18.53 14.07 -2.65
CA ASN A 363 -18.80 13.35 -3.89
C ASN A 363 -20.32 13.34 -4.14
N PRO A 364 -20.91 14.44 -4.65
CA PRO A 364 -22.28 14.42 -5.09
C PRO A 364 -22.34 13.68 -6.44
N LYS A 365 -22.21 12.35 -6.43
CA LYS A 365 -22.78 11.57 -7.53
C LYS A 365 -24.29 11.73 -7.43
N GLN A 366 -24.83 12.60 -8.27
CA GLN A 366 -26.25 12.70 -8.60
C GLN A 366 -26.82 11.30 -8.86
N LYS A 367 -27.42 10.69 -7.84
CA LYS A 367 -28.53 9.75 -8.03
C LYS A 367 -29.80 10.57 -8.13
N THR A 368 -29.95 11.35 -9.20
CA THR A 368 -31.28 11.67 -9.69
C THR A 368 -31.70 10.51 -10.58
N SER A 369 -32.32 9.51 -9.95
CA SER A 369 -33.27 8.65 -10.64
C SER A 369 -34.32 9.56 -11.26
N VAL A 370 -34.22 9.79 -12.57
CA VAL A 370 -35.33 10.36 -13.33
C VAL A 370 -36.35 9.24 -13.46
N ALA A 371 -37.30 9.25 -12.53
CA ALA A 371 -38.61 8.68 -12.80
C ALA A 371 -39.28 9.56 -13.86
N LYS A 372 -39.59 8.97 -15.01
CA LYS A 372 -40.77 9.26 -15.82
C LYS A 372 -41.07 8.08 -16.71
#